data_AF-A0A968QA41-F1
#
_entry.id   AF-A0A968QA41-F1
#
_cell.length_a   1.000
_cell.length_b   1.000
_cell.length_c   1.000
_cell.angle_alpha   90.00
_cell.angle_beta   90.00
_cell.angle_gamma   90.00
#
_symmetry.space_group_name_H-M   'P 1'
#
loop_
_entity.id
_entity.type
_entity.pdbx_description
1 polymer ?
#
loop_
_entity_poly.entity_id
_entity_poly.type
_entity_poly.pdbx_seq_one_letter_code
_entity_poly.pdbx_strand_id
1 'polypeptide(L)'
;MPLSNSAPDTSPQIYSTLTKLRSLSQTDIQAAWHGSPASSINHQPPWTQDWSTWPLVALNDRHHIAWPRGKTPLWLHQRLTWPASLQGYPLQGMSARLALRWWADQAEVYINGQLAHSGDIFDCWTRVELTGAVVPGEAVEVSLKLLSPGHDEGALVKSQLEFEAANVNYPEPAFVADELTVLATYLTAFAQSISLKWWMLWGG
;
A
#
# COMPACT_ATOMS: atom_id res chain seq x y z
N MET A 1 -22.71 -29.71 -36.78
CA MET A 1 -22.66 -28.39 -36.14
C MET A 1 -21.36 -28.30 -35.38
N PRO A 2 -20.44 -27.37 -35.67
CA PRO A 2 -19.25 -27.21 -34.86
C PRO A 2 -19.64 -26.53 -33.54
N LEU A 3 -19.23 -27.12 -32.42
CA LEU A 3 -19.31 -26.47 -31.11
C LEU A 3 -18.34 -25.29 -31.12
N SER A 4 -18.88 -24.07 -31.09
CA SER A 4 -18.12 -22.85 -30.85
C SER A 4 -17.58 -22.89 -29.41
N ASN A 5 -16.37 -23.41 -29.25
CA ASN A 5 -15.65 -23.37 -28.00
C ASN A 5 -14.94 -22.01 -27.89
N SER A 6 -15.72 -20.93 -27.82
CA SER A 6 -15.19 -19.65 -27.36
C SER A 6 -15.04 -19.77 -25.85
N ALA A 7 -13.84 -20.14 -25.39
CA ALA A 7 -13.48 -19.98 -23.99
C ALA A 7 -13.78 -18.51 -23.62
N PRO A 8 -14.59 -18.24 -22.58
CA PRO A 8 -14.85 -16.87 -22.17
C PRO A 8 -13.51 -16.18 -21.91
N ASP A 9 -13.42 -14.90 -22.27
CA ASP A 9 -12.28 -14.03 -21.99
C ASP A 9 -12.18 -13.86 -20.45
N THR A 10 -11.58 -14.86 -19.83
CA THR A 10 -11.67 -15.14 -18.39
C THR A 10 -10.67 -14.27 -17.62
N SER A 11 -9.62 -13.82 -18.30
CA SER A 11 -8.53 -13.07 -17.66
C SER A 11 -8.98 -11.69 -17.16
N PRO A 12 -9.66 -10.82 -17.94
CA PRO A 12 -10.05 -9.49 -17.48
C PRO A 12 -11.05 -9.51 -16.31
N GLN A 13 -11.96 -10.48 -16.32
CA GLN A 13 -12.97 -10.66 -15.25
C GLN A 13 -12.32 -11.16 -13.95
N ILE A 14 -11.33 -12.05 -14.03
CA ILE A 14 -10.55 -12.48 -12.87
C ILE A 14 -9.80 -11.27 -12.30
N TYR A 15 -9.00 -10.56 -13.10
CA TYR A 15 -8.21 -9.43 -12.59
C TYR A 15 -9.08 -8.32 -11.98
N SER A 16 -10.21 -7.97 -12.60
CA SER A 16 -11.14 -6.99 -12.02
C SER A 16 -11.74 -7.46 -10.70
N THR A 17 -12.04 -8.76 -10.57
CA THR A 17 -12.51 -9.34 -9.30
C THR A 17 -11.43 -9.30 -8.23
N LEU A 18 -10.18 -9.61 -8.57
CA LEU A 18 -9.04 -9.54 -7.64
C LEU A 18 -8.80 -8.11 -7.15
N THR A 19 -8.85 -7.13 -8.06
CA THR A 19 -8.74 -5.71 -7.71
C THR A 19 -9.89 -5.29 -6.80
N LYS A 20 -11.12 -5.71 -7.09
CA LYS A 20 -12.27 -5.43 -6.23
C LYS A 20 -12.10 -6.03 -4.84
N LEU A 21 -11.62 -7.27 -4.74
CA LEU A 21 -11.39 -7.92 -3.45
C LEU A 21 -10.35 -7.16 -2.61
N ARG A 22 -9.22 -6.74 -3.21
CA ARG A 22 -8.22 -5.93 -2.50
C ARG A 22 -8.81 -4.60 -2.00
N SER A 23 -9.65 -3.93 -2.80
CA SER A 23 -10.23 -2.65 -2.42
C SER A 23 -11.29 -2.71 -1.32
N LEU A 24 -11.73 -3.92 -0.91
CA LEU A 24 -12.63 -4.09 0.24
C LEU A 24 -11.91 -3.96 1.59
N SER A 25 -10.60 -4.20 1.65
CA SER A 25 -9.83 -4.17 2.90
C SER A 25 -8.52 -3.41 2.81
N GLN A 26 -8.19 -2.83 1.65
CA GLN A 26 -6.99 -2.01 1.47
C GLN A 26 -7.30 -0.66 0.84
N THR A 27 -6.56 0.36 1.24
CA THR A 27 -6.64 1.71 0.67
C THR A 27 -5.24 2.27 0.47
N ASP A 28 -4.93 2.67 -0.77
CA ASP A 28 -3.73 3.45 -1.05
C ASP A 28 -3.89 4.86 -0.47
N ILE A 29 -2.90 5.31 0.30
CA ILE A 29 -2.89 6.65 0.92
C ILE A 29 -1.63 7.44 0.53
N GLN A 30 -0.93 7.01 -0.52
CA GLN A 30 0.33 7.56 -0.98
C GLN A 30 0.19 9.03 -1.41
N ALA A 31 -0.92 9.40 -2.03
CA ALA A 31 -1.18 10.77 -2.50
C ALA A 31 -1.68 11.74 -1.42
N ALA A 32 -1.96 11.25 -0.20
CA ALA A 32 -2.59 12.04 0.86
C ALA A 32 -1.61 12.59 1.91
N TRP A 33 -0.30 12.41 1.70
CA TRP A 33 0.73 12.90 2.62
C TRP A 33 0.98 14.39 2.44
N HIS A 34 0.93 15.13 3.55
CA HIS A 34 1.40 16.50 3.62
C HIS A 34 2.90 16.50 3.94
N GLY A 35 3.70 17.26 3.20
CA GLY A 35 5.15 17.30 3.35
C GLY A 35 5.65 18.61 3.94
N SER A 36 6.67 18.53 4.80
CA SER A 36 7.30 19.73 5.36
C SER A 36 7.83 20.64 4.26
N PRO A 37 7.50 21.94 4.26
CA PRO A 37 8.13 22.93 3.40
C PRO A 37 9.66 22.88 3.48
N ALA A 38 10.34 23.21 2.38
CA ALA A 38 11.81 23.19 2.33
C ALA A 38 12.48 24.05 3.41
N SER A 39 11.81 25.13 3.83
CA SER A 39 12.25 26.03 4.90
C SER A 39 12.13 25.46 6.32
N SER A 40 11.34 24.39 6.52
CA SER A 40 11.10 23.74 7.82
C SER A 40 11.66 22.31 7.90
N ILE A 41 12.42 21.89 6.88
CA ILE A 41 13.10 20.58 6.80
C ILE A 41 14.01 20.27 8.02
N ASN A 42 14.41 21.30 8.78
CA ASN A 42 15.28 21.16 9.94
C ASN A 42 14.51 21.08 11.28
N HIS A 43 14.12 19.83 11.60
CA HIS A 43 14.14 19.19 12.93
C HIS A 43 12.90 19.22 13.83
N GLN A 44 11.90 20.08 13.63
CA GLN A 44 10.73 20.06 14.50
C GLN A 44 9.67 19.05 14.01
N PRO A 45 9.11 18.21 14.89
CA PRO A 45 8.05 17.29 14.49
C PRO A 45 6.76 18.01 14.05
N PRO A 46 5.92 17.39 13.19
CA PRO A 46 4.69 18.01 12.70
C PRO A 46 3.72 18.43 13.80
N TRP A 47 3.62 17.67 14.90
CA TRP A 47 2.72 17.96 16.04
C TRP A 47 3.16 19.15 16.90
N THR A 48 4.33 19.74 16.63
CA THR A 48 4.79 20.98 17.27
C THR A 48 4.56 22.22 16.39
N GLN A 49 3.95 22.02 15.22
CA GLN A 49 3.75 23.02 14.18
C GLN A 49 2.31 22.96 13.67
N ASP A 50 1.93 23.97 12.88
CA ASP A 50 0.67 23.93 12.13
C ASP A 50 0.86 23.17 10.82
N TRP A 51 0.88 21.84 10.90
CA TRP A 51 1.04 20.95 9.75
C TRP A 51 -0.11 21.08 8.73
N SER A 52 -1.27 21.63 9.13
CA SER A 52 -2.42 21.78 8.23
C SER A 52 -2.14 22.70 7.05
N THR A 53 -1.11 23.54 7.16
CA THR A 53 -0.63 24.44 6.10
C THR A 53 0.36 23.79 5.15
N TRP A 54 0.85 22.59 5.46
CA TRP A 54 1.81 21.89 4.61
C TRP A 54 1.14 21.46 3.31
N PRO A 55 1.78 21.60 2.15
CA PRO A 55 1.19 21.14 0.89
C PRO A 55 1.20 19.61 0.81
N LEU A 56 0.26 19.06 0.02
CA LEU A 56 0.34 17.66 -0.41
C LEU A 56 1.60 17.43 -1.24
N VAL A 57 2.28 16.31 -1.01
CA VAL A 57 3.48 15.96 -1.76
C VAL A 57 3.10 15.34 -3.10
N ALA A 58 3.75 15.81 -4.16
CA ALA A 58 3.55 15.26 -5.49
C ALA A 58 4.15 13.85 -5.62
N LEU A 59 3.46 13.01 -6.39
CA LEU A 59 3.96 11.69 -6.79
C LEU A 59 4.73 11.78 -8.12
N ASN A 60 5.76 10.97 -8.27
CA ASN A 60 6.44 10.79 -9.57
C ASN A 60 5.70 9.77 -10.46
N ASP A 61 6.22 9.50 -11.66
CA ASP A 61 5.63 8.56 -12.61
C ASP A 61 5.51 7.12 -12.07
N ARG A 62 6.32 6.76 -11.07
CA ARG A 62 6.26 5.47 -10.37
C ARG A 62 5.29 5.48 -9.18
N HIS A 63 4.54 6.56 -9.01
CA HIS A 63 3.66 6.82 -7.88
C HIS A 63 4.38 6.89 -6.53
N HIS A 64 5.69 7.17 -6.51
CA HIS A 64 6.44 7.35 -5.27
C HIS A 64 6.44 8.82 -4.85
N ILE A 65 6.52 9.07 -3.54
CA ILE A 65 6.97 10.37 -3.04
C ILE A 65 8.50 10.35 -3.08
N ALA A 66 9.10 11.06 -4.02
CA ALA A 66 10.54 11.20 -4.15
C ALA A 66 11.02 12.52 -3.55
N TRP A 67 12.22 12.53 -2.95
CA TRP A 67 12.84 13.75 -2.45
C TRP A 67 14.36 13.73 -2.64
N PRO A 68 15.02 14.92 -2.64
CA PRO A 68 16.42 15.03 -3.01
C PRO A 68 17.35 14.14 -2.20
N ARG A 69 18.39 13.63 -2.87
CA ARG A 69 19.50 12.88 -2.26
C ARG A 69 20.34 13.73 -1.31
N GLY A 70 21.36 13.12 -0.71
CA GLY A 70 22.41 13.82 0.02
C GLY A 70 22.11 13.97 1.50
N LYS A 71 21.48 12.96 2.12
CA LYS A 71 21.07 13.00 3.54
C LYS A 71 20.08 14.13 3.82
N THR A 72 19.15 14.34 2.89
CA THR A 72 18.10 15.36 3.05
C THR A 72 16.96 14.77 3.88
N PRO A 73 16.60 15.40 5.02
CA PRO A 73 15.46 14.95 5.80
C PRO A 73 14.14 15.37 5.15
N LEU A 74 13.10 14.58 5.38
CA LEU A 74 11.73 14.85 4.96
C LEU A 74 10.80 14.44 6.10
N TRP A 75 9.90 15.36 6.48
CA TRP A 75 8.75 15.02 7.29
C TRP A 75 7.52 14.87 6.40
N LEU A 76 6.79 13.77 6.59
CA LEU A 76 5.45 13.56 6.05
C LEU A 76 4.48 13.45 7.22
N HIS A 77 3.29 14.02 7.07
CA HIS A 77 2.22 13.94 8.05
C HIS A 77 0.88 13.66 7.37
N GLN A 78 0.04 12.86 8.02
CA GLN A 78 -1.32 12.57 7.58
C GLN A 78 -2.20 12.29 8.79
N ARG A 79 -3.40 12.87 8.80
CA ARG A 79 -4.48 12.47 9.70
C ARG A 79 -5.38 11.47 9.01
N LEU A 80 -5.54 10.30 9.61
CA LEU A 80 -6.34 9.21 9.10
C LEU A 80 -7.63 9.11 9.91
N THR A 81 -8.77 9.27 9.25
CA THR A 81 -10.09 9.12 9.88
C THR A 81 -10.74 7.83 9.38
N TRP A 82 -11.27 7.01 10.29
CA TRP A 82 -11.82 5.72 9.90
C TRP A 82 -13.18 5.85 9.22
N PRO A 83 -13.34 5.38 7.96
CA PRO A 83 -14.65 5.31 7.34
C PRO A 83 -15.47 4.17 7.92
N ALA A 84 -16.79 4.24 7.77
CA ALA A 84 -17.67 3.14 8.18
C ALA A 84 -17.48 1.87 7.33
N SER A 85 -17.13 2.04 6.06
CA SER A 85 -16.91 0.95 5.11
C SER A 85 -15.92 1.33 4.01
N LEU A 86 -15.29 0.32 3.39
CA LEU A 86 -14.63 0.42 2.09
C LEU A 86 -15.46 -0.32 1.05
N GLN A 87 -15.94 0.38 0.02
CA GLN A 87 -16.72 -0.24 -1.07
C GLN A 87 -17.91 -1.08 -0.56
N GLY A 88 -18.52 -0.67 0.55
CA GLY A 88 -19.63 -1.39 1.20
C GLY A 88 -19.21 -2.48 2.18
N TYR A 89 -17.92 -2.80 2.30
CA TYR A 89 -17.40 -3.74 3.29
C TYR A 89 -17.20 -3.03 4.66
N PRO A 90 -17.88 -3.48 5.73
CA PRO A 90 -17.87 -2.78 7.02
C PRO A 90 -16.51 -2.90 7.71
N LEU A 91 -16.01 -1.79 8.26
CA LEU A 91 -14.71 -1.77 8.95
C LEU A 91 -14.80 -1.82 10.47
N GLN A 92 -15.98 -1.58 11.05
CA GLN A 92 -16.14 -1.49 12.50
C GLN A 92 -15.63 -2.77 13.19
N GLY A 93 -14.75 -2.59 14.18
CA GLY A 93 -14.15 -3.69 14.94
C GLY A 93 -13.00 -4.42 14.24
N MET A 94 -12.64 -4.05 13.01
CA MET A 94 -11.42 -4.54 12.36
C MET A 94 -10.19 -3.83 12.94
N SER A 95 -9.03 -4.48 12.92
CA SER A 95 -7.75 -3.81 13.11
C SER A 95 -7.40 -3.00 11.88
N ALA A 96 -6.83 -1.80 12.06
CA ALA A 96 -6.25 -1.01 10.98
C ALA A 96 -4.73 -0.99 11.12
N ARG A 97 -4.04 -1.28 10.02
CA ARG A 97 -2.58 -1.31 9.93
C ARG A 97 -2.10 -0.42 8.80
N LEU A 98 -0.92 0.18 9.01
CA LEU A 98 -0.22 0.97 8.01
C LEU A 98 0.95 0.16 7.46
N ALA A 99 0.86 -0.23 6.19
CA ALA A 99 1.93 -0.89 5.46
C ALA A 99 2.74 0.15 4.67
N LEU A 100 4.03 0.21 4.96
CA LEU A 100 4.97 1.18 4.38
C LEU A 100 6.13 0.47 3.72
N ARG A 101 6.64 1.05 2.63
CA ARG A 101 7.93 0.69 2.04
C ARG A 101 8.68 1.95 1.65
N TRP A 102 9.98 2.01 1.91
CA TRP A 102 10.81 3.17 1.60
C TRP A 102 12.14 2.80 0.96
N TRP A 103 12.81 3.84 0.48
CA TRP A 103 14.21 3.88 0.14
C TRP A 103 14.78 5.13 0.84
N ALA A 104 15.35 4.90 2.02
CA ALA A 104 15.82 5.93 2.93
C ALA A 104 16.93 5.33 3.80
N ASP A 105 17.93 6.14 4.15
CA ASP A 105 18.98 5.72 5.09
C ASP A 105 18.47 5.62 6.52
N GLN A 106 17.41 6.35 6.85
CA GLN A 106 16.70 6.28 8.12
C GLN A 106 15.22 6.56 7.89
N ALA A 107 14.37 5.78 8.54
CA ALA A 107 12.94 5.97 8.57
C ALA A 107 12.43 5.81 10.00
N GLU A 108 11.60 6.74 10.45
CA GLU A 108 10.91 6.67 11.73
C GLU A 108 9.41 6.88 11.50
N VAL A 109 8.60 6.04 12.12
CA VAL A 109 7.14 6.09 12.05
C VAL A 109 6.61 6.50 13.42
N TYR A 110 5.86 7.59 13.45
CA TYR A 110 5.24 8.12 14.65
C TYR A 110 3.72 8.02 14.56
N ILE A 111 3.09 7.57 15.64
CA ILE A 111 1.64 7.49 15.80
C ILE A 111 1.26 8.40 16.96
N ASN A 112 0.42 9.39 16.72
CA ASN A 112 0.04 10.42 17.69
C ASN A 112 1.27 11.05 18.40
N GLY A 113 2.34 11.28 17.63
CA GLY A 113 3.60 11.84 18.14
C GLY A 113 4.52 10.88 18.89
N GLN A 114 4.13 9.61 19.07
CA GLN A 114 4.96 8.58 19.71
C GLN A 114 5.65 7.71 18.67
N LEU A 115 6.95 7.45 18.86
CA LEU A 115 7.72 6.58 17.97
C LEU A 115 7.19 5.15 18.07
N ALA A 116 6.62 4.64 16.98
CA ALA A 116 6.06 3.29 16.90
C ALA A 116 7.01 2.31 16.20
N HIS A 117 7.82 2.80 15.25
CA HIS A 117 8.77 1.97 14.51
C HIS A 117 9.93 2.81 13.95
N SER A 118 11.08 2.17 13.75
CA SER A 118 12.24 2.75 13.08
C SER A 118 12.94 1.70 12.22
N GLY A 119 13.45 2.10 11.06
CA GLY A 119 14.21 1.23 10.17
C GLY A 119 15.18 2.04 9.29
N ASP A 120 15.86 1.35 8.39
CA ASP A 120 16.87 1.91 7.49
C ASP A 120 16.68 1.37 6.05
N ILE A 121 17.74 1.41 5.25
CA ILE A 121 17.71 0.97 3.86
C ILE A 121 17.60 -0.56 3.72
N PHE A 122 18.01 -1.31 4.74
CA PHE A 122 17.91 -2.76 4.77
C PHE A 122 16.60 -3.21 5.41
N ASP A 123 16.15 -2.49 6.44
CA ASP A 123 14.82 -2.65 7.04
C ASP A 123 13.82 -1.69 6.38
N CYS A 124 13.60 -1.87 5.07
CA CYS A 124 12.94 -0.88 4.23
C CYS A 124 11.41 -1.03 4.12
N TRP A 125 10.81 -1.87 4.95
CA TRP A 125 9.38 -2.14 4.95
C TRP A 125 8.90 -2.37 6.39
N THR A 126 7.72 -1.87 6.70
CA THR A 126 7.07 -2.17 7.97
C THR A 126 5.57 -2.26 7.83
N ARG A 127 4.96 -2.84 8.85
CA ARG A 127 3.52 -2.94 9.01
C ARG A 127 3.15 -2.65 10.45
N VAL A 128 2.69 -1.43 10.70
CA VAL A 128 2.43 -0.93 12.06
C VAL A 128 0.94 -0.92 12.34
N GLU A 129 0.55 -1.40 13.52
CA GLU A 129 -0.84 -1.29 13.97
C GLU A 129 -1.19 0.15 14.35
N LEU A 130 -2.26 0.68 13.76
CA LEU A 130 -2.81 2.00 14.07
C LEU A 130 -3.94 1.92 15.10
N THR A 131 -4.77 0.86 15.01
CA THR A 131 -5.76 0.50 16.03
C THR A 131 -6.07 -1.00 15.94
N GLY A 132 -6.36 -1.62 17.09
CA GLY A 132 -6.85 -3.00 17.15
C GLY A 132 -8.34 -3.15 16.83
N ALA A 133 -9.11 -2.06 16.91
CA ALA A 133 -10.55 -2.05 16.62
C ALA A 133 -10.99 -0.68 16.09
N VAL A 134 -11.38 -0.64 14.81
CA VAL A 134 -11.86 0.56 14.15
C VAL A 134 -13.21 0.98 14.72
N VAL A 135 -13.30 2.24 15.11
CA VAL A 135 -14.53 2.95 15.42
C VAL A 135 -14.71 4.04 14.37
N PRO A 136 -15.75 3.97 13.50
CA PRO A 136 -15.95 4.96 12.46
C PRO A 136 -15.99 6.40 13.00
N GLY A 137 -15.29 7.31 12.33
CA GLY A 137 -15.18 8.72 12.71
C GLY A 137 -14.05 9.04 13.71
N GLU A 138 -13.50 8.04 14.41
CA GLU A 138 -12.24 8.24 15.13
C GLU A 138 -11.08 8.46 14.15
N ALA A 139 -10.01 9.07 14.65
CA ALA A 139 -8.85 9.40 13.83
C ALA A 139 -7.54 9.15 14.58
N VAL A 140 -6.48 8.94 13.79
CA VAL A 140 -5.11 8.82 14.25
C VAL A 140 -4.22 9.76 13.43
N GLU A 141 -3.24 10.36 14.07
CA GLU A 141 -2.21 11.15 13.40
C GLU A 141 -0.98 10.29 13.14
N VAL A 142 -0.51 10.27 11.90
CA VAL A 142 0.70 9.55 11.52
C VAL A 142 1.72 10.53 10.97
N SER A 143 2.96 10.41 11.44
CA SER A 143 4.09 11.16 10.87
C SER A 143 5.22 10.23 10.49
N LEU A 144 5.88 10.51 9.38
CA LEU A 144 7.10 9.84 8.95
C LEU A 144 8.25 10.83 8.97
N LYS A 145 9.38 10.44 9.54
CA LYS A 145 10.65 11.15 9.40
C LYS A 145 11.58 10.29 8.58
N LEU A 146 11.93 10.78 7.39
CA LEU A 146 12.72 10.04 6.42
C LEU A 146 14.02 10.80 6.12
N LEU A 147 15.12 10.09 5.96
CA LEU A 147 16.40 10.65 5.55
C LEU A 147 16.82 10.01 4.23
N SER A 148 17.01 10.79 3.17
CA SER A 148 17.45 10.21 1.89
C SER A 148 18.86 9.61 1.98
N PRO A 149 19.19 8.64 1.12
CA PRO A 149 20.55 8.19 0.97
C PRO A 149 21.51 9.30 0.53
N GLY A 150 22.80 9.08 0.76
CA GLY A 150 23.83 10.03 0.31
C GLY A 150 23.94 10.14 -1.21
N HIS A 151 23.77 9.03 -1.92
CA HIS A 151 24.08 8.90 -3.35
C HIS A 151 22.83 8.94 -4.24
N ASP A 152 21.69 8.46 -3.74
CA ASP A 152 20.42 8.34 -4.45
C ASP A 152 19.32 9.19 -3.80
N GLU A 153 18.33 9.57 -4.60
CA GLU A 153 17.12 10.23 -4.09
C GLU A 153 16.42 9.34 -3.10
N GLY A 154 15.80 9.92 -2.07
CA GLY A 154 14.93 9.18 -1.17
C GLY A 154 13.58 8.91 -1.83
N ALA A 155 12.93 7.82 -1.45
CA ALA A 155 11.57 7.53 -1.91
C ALA A 155 10.71 6.85 -0.84
N LEU A 156 9.46 7.30 -0.68
CA LEU A 156 8.42 6.52 -0.05
C LEU A 156 7.73 5.77 -1.18
N VAL A 157 7.97 4.47 -1.22
CA VAL A 157 7.64 3.56 -2.32
C VAL A 157 6.21 3.05 -2.19
N LYS A 158 5.76 2.79 -0.96
CA LYS A 158 4.39 2.33 -0.67
C LYS A 158 3.90 2.95 0.63
N SER A 159 2.63 3.34 0.65
CA SER A 159 1.88 3.72 1.83
C SER A 159 0.43 3.30 1.67
N GLN A 160 0.03 2.26 2.42
CA GLN A 160 -1.28 1.63 2.28
C GLN A 160 -1.88 1.34 3.66
N LEU A 161 -3.17 1.62 3.80
CA LEU A 161 -3.97 1.12 4.91
C LEU A 161 -4.48 -0.29 4.59
N GLU A 162 -4.38 -1.16 5.58
CA GLU A 162 -4.83 -2.53 5.52
C GLU A 162 -5.73 -2.80 6.72
N PHE A 163 -6.95 -3.22 6.47
CA PHE A 163 -7.94 -3.56 7.48
C PHE A 163 -8.01 -5.07 7.62
N GLU A 164 -7.97 -5.56 8.86
CA GLU A 164 -7.97 -6.99 9.15
C GLU A 164 -9.00 -7.34 10.21
N ALA A 165 -9.81 -8.34 9.96
CA ALA A 165 -10.73 -8.90 10.93
C ALA A 165 -9.96 -9.44 12.13
N ALA A 166 -10.51 -9.19 13.32
CA ALA A 166 -9.97 -9.73 14.56
C ALA A 166 -10.09 -11.27 14.62
N ASN A 167 -10.97 -11.87 13.82
CA ASN A 167 -11.22 -13.30 13.80
C ASN A 167 -10.49 -13.98 12.64
N VAL A 168 -9.43 -14.71 12.96
CA VAL A 168 -8.58 -15.46 12.02
C VAL A 168 -9.31 -16.51 11.18
N ASN A 169 -10.54 -16.89 11.53
CA ASN A 169 -11.34 -17.85 10.76
C ASN A 169 -11.99 -17.24 9.51
N TYR A 170 -12.02 -15.91 9.40
CA TYR A 170 -12.53 -15.22 8.22
C TYR A 170 -11.35 -14.61 7.47
N PRO A 171 -11.01 -15.12 6.27
CA PRO A 171 -9.90 -14.58 5.52
C PRO A 171 -10.24 -13.18 5.01
N GLU A 172 -9.26 -12.28 5.06
CA GLU A 172 -9.41 -10.94 4.51
C GLU A 172 -9.66 -10.99 2.99
N PRO A 173 -10.52 -10.11 2.45
CA PRO A 173 -10.74 -10.02 1.01
C PRO A 173 -9.44 -9.90 0.21
N ALA A 174 -8.48 -9.07 0.68
CA ALA A 174 -7.19 -8.94 0.02
C ALA A 174 -6.33 -10.21 0.07
N PHE A 175 -6.35 -10.95 1.19
CA PHE A 175 -5.65 -12.24 1.29
C PHE A 175 -6.20 -13.23 0.25
N VAL A 176 -7.53 -13.34 0.15
CA VAL A 176 -8.17 -14.19 -0.87
C VAL A 176 -7.77 -13.76 -2.29
N ALA A 177 -7.68 -12.45 -2.54
CA ALA A 177 -7.23 -11.93 -3.83
C ALA A 177 -5.79 -12.32 -4.15
N ASP A 178 -4.88 -12.28 -3.18
CA ASP A 178 -3.49 -12.65 -3.38
C ASP A 178 -3.34 -14.15 -3.69
N GLU A 179 -4.03 -15.02 -2.95
CA GLU A 179 -4.03 -16.48 -3.22
C GLU A 179 -4.61 -16.81 -4.60
N LEU A 180 -5.72 -16.17 -4.98
CA LEU A 180 -6.29 -16.34 -6.32
C LEU A 180 -5.38 -15.78 -7.43
N THR A 181 -4.57 -14.76 -7.14
CA THR A 181 -3.58 -14.23 -8.09
C THR A 181 -2.48 -15.27 -8.37
N VAL A 182 -2.00 -15.95 -7.32
CA VAL A 182 -1.02 -17.04 -7.46
C VAL A 182 -1.59 -18.16 -8.33
N LEU A 183 -2.81 -18.60 -8.04
CA LEU A 183 -3.49 -19.63 -8.83
C LEU A 183 -3.70 -19.20 -10.30
N ALA A 184 -4.14 -17.96 -10.54
CA ALA A 184 -4.31 -17.42 -11.89
C ALA A 184 -2.99 -17.40 -12.68
N THR A 185 -1.88 -17.10 -12.00
CA THR A 185 -0.53 -17.15 -12.59
C THR A 185 -0.17 -18.55 -13.05
N TYR A 186 -0.38 -19.56 -12.19
CA TYR A 186 -0.14 -20.97 -12.56
C TYR A 186 -1.04 -21.44 -13.69
N LEU A 187 -2.35 -21.13 -13.64
CA LEU A 187 -3.29 -21.52 -14.69
C LEU A 187 -2.90 -20.94 -16.05
N THR A 188 -2.44 -19.69 -16.08
CA THR A 188 -1.94 -19.04 -17.30
C THR A 188 -0.68 -19.74 -17.82
N ALA A 189 0.29 -20.03 -16.94
CA ALA A 189 1.50 -20.76 -17.30
C ALA A 189 1.20 -22.16 -17.84
N PHE A 190 0.28 -22.90 -17.21
CA PHE A 190 -0.12 -24.23 -17.68
C PHE A 190 -0.85 -24.18 -19.03
N ALA A 191 -1.79 -23.24 -19.21
CA ALA A 191 -2.50 -23.08 -20.48
C ALA A 191 -1.54 -22.79 -21.65
N GLN A 192 -0.53 -21.93 -21.43
CA GLN A 192 0.53 -21.67 -22.41
C GLN A 192 1.35 -22.93 -22.71
N SER A 193 1.75 -23.69 -21.68
CA SER A 193 2.52 -24.93 -21.85
C SER A 193 1.77 -26.02 -22.63
N ILE A 194 0.44 -26.11 -22.45
CA ILE A 194 -0.42 -27.05 -23.17
C ILE A 194 -0.57 -26.60 -24.62
N SER A 195 -0.83 -25.31 -24.87
CA SER A 195 -0.96 -24.75 -26.22
C SER A 195 0.29 -24.99 -27.08
N LEU A 196 1.50 -24.82 -26.51
CA LEU A 196 2.75 -25.15 -27.19
C LEU A 196 2.88 -26.64 -27.56
N LYS A 197 2.44 -27.55 -26.70
CA LYS A 197 2.48 -28.99 -26.98
C LYS A 197 1.55 -29.39 -28.12
N TRP A 198 0.36 -28.78 -28.21
CA TRP A 198 -0.57 -29.06 -29.32
C TRP A 198 -0.06 -28.52 -30.66
N TRP A 199 0.58 -27.35 -30.68
CA TRP A 199 1.20 -26.82 -31.90
C TRP A 199 2.34 -27.70 -32.40
N MET A 200 3.17 -28.24 -31.50
CA MET A 200 4.23 -29.20 -31.85
C MET A 200 3.72 -30.55 -32.37
N LEU A 201 2.51 -30.98 -31.97
CA LEU A 201 1.97 -32.30 -32.33
C LEU A 201 1.16 -32.30 -33.64
N TRP A 202 0.66 -31.15 -34.09
CA TRP A 202 -0.28 -31.07 -35.23
C TRP A 202 0.01 -29.91 -36.21
N GLY A 203 1.08 -29.14 -36.00
CA GLY A 203 1.42 -27.96 -36.80
C GLY A 203 2.52 -28.17 -37.86
N GLY A 204 2.60 -29.36 -38.47
CA GLY A 204 3.54 -29.70 -39.55
C GLY A 204 2.82 -30.16 -40.81
#